data_AF-A0AAV3R4L0-F1
#
_entry.id   AF-A0AAV3R4L0-F1
#
_cell.length_a   1.000
_cell.length_b   1.000
_cell.length_c   1.000
_cell.angle_alpha   90.00
_cell.angle_beta   90.00
_cell.angle_gamma   90.00
#
_symmetry.space_group_name_H-M   'P 1'
#
loop_
_entity.id
_entity.type
_entity.pdbx_description
1 polymer ?
#
loop_
_entity_poly.entity_id
_entity_poly.type
_entity_poly.pdbx_seq_one_letter_code
_entity_poly.pdbx_strand_id
1 'polypeptide(L)'
;MSDENATSKVPKFDSHYDHWSELMENFLKAKGLWGIVERGIGEPLDGTLLNDNQRVLLEEARTQDYQVKHYLFQAIDRHVFEQILDRSNAKLVWDSLKKKFGGNERVKKATRNVLRREFELLEMNKGETVDDYCGRVTAISNKLRSNGEDINDTMIVEKILRTLTEQFTYIVVSIEEAQDVEDMSVDELQSTLALHEKKFKRGVKEKPDQVLQVESRFGGRTSRGRGNYRGRGGSSGRGRGSFNKATVECYKCHNLGHFQYECPR
;
A
#
# COMPACT_ATOMS: atom_id res chain seq x y z
N MET A 1 34.37 -33.40 16.41
CA MET A 1 33.09 -32.79 15.96
C MET A 1 32.38 -32.36 17.22
N SER A 2 32.70 -31.15 17.67
CA SER A 2 32.05 -30.53 18.82
C SER A 2 31.02 -29.61 18.22
N ASP A 3 29.77 -30.06 18.20
CA ASP A 3 28.66 -29.19 17.83
C ASP A 3 28.64 -28.07 18.87
N GLU A 4 29.15 -26.91 18.44
CA GLU A 4 28.88 -25.64 19.09
C GLU A 4 27.37 -25.54 19.22
N ASN A 5 26.87 -25.80 20.43
CA ASN A 5 25.53 -25.41 20.85
C ASN A 5 25.39 -23.95 20.44
N ALA A 6 24.68 -23.72 19.32
CA ALA A 6 24.40 -22.39 18.83
C ALA A 6 23.93 -21.59 20.03
N THR A 7 24.72 -20.61 20.44
CA THR A 7 24.38 -19.71 21.53
C THR A 7 23.22 -18.88 21.00
N SER A 8 22.00 -19.43 21.08
CA SER A 8 20.77 -18.73 20.75
C SER A 8 20.78 -17.48 21.62
N LYS A 9 21.07 -16.34 21.00
CA LYS A 9 21.18 -15.07 21.71
C LYS A 9 19.83 -14.80 22.34
N VAL A 10 19.84 -14.57 23.65
CA VAL A 10 18.64 -14.18 24.37
C VAL A 10 18.10 -12.89 23.74
N PRO A 11 16.84 -12.86 23.25
CA PRO A 11 16.25 -11.67 22.67
C PRO A 11 16.26 -10.53 23.69
N LYS A 12 16.89 -9.41 23.34
CA LYS A 12 16.91 -8.21 24.19
C LYS A 12 15.62 -7.44 24.03
N PHE A 13 15.10 -6.94 25.14
CA PHE A 13 13.92 -6.10 25.19
C PHE A 13 14.23 -4.74 24.56
N ASP A 14 13.54 -4.41 23.48
CA ASP A 14 13.73 -3.21 22.65
C ASP A 14 12.56 -2.22 22.79
N SER A 15 11.89 -2.24 23.95
CA SER A 15 10.65 -1.50 24.23
C SER A 15 9.41 -1.91 23.42
N HIS A 16 9.56 -2.79 22.41
CA HIS A 16 8.44 -3.34 21.64
C HIS A 16 8.07 -4.71 22.23
N TYR A 17 7.22 -4.69 23.26
CA TYR A 17 6.85 -5.92 23.96
C TYR A 17 6.26 -6.98 23.05
N ASP A 18 5.43 -6.61 22.07
CA ASP A 18 4.77 -7.61 21.21
C ASP A 18 5.79 -8.42 20.43
N HIS A 19 6.68 -7.74 19.69
CA HIS A 19 7.76 -8.38 18.95
C HIS A 19 8.72 -9.16 19.85
N TRP A 20 9.16 -8.54 20.96
CA TRP A 20 10.06 -9.20 21.91
C TRP A 20 9.41 -10.43 22.57
N SER A 21 8.12 -10.35 22.91
CA SER A 21 7.40 -11.42 23.60
C SER A 21 7.25 -12.65 22.72
N GLU A 22 6.99 -12.48 21.42
CA GLU A 22 6.98 -13.57 20.44
C GLU A 22 8.36 -14.23 20.32
N LEU A 23 9.42 -13.42 20.22
CA LEU A 23 10.80 -13.94 20.16
C LEU A 23 11.20 -14.69 21.43
N MET A 24 10.84 -14.14 22.59
CA MET A 24 11.15 -14.73 23.89
C MET A 24 10.31 -15.99 24.14
N GLU A 25 9.03 -15.99 23.76
CA GLU A 25 8.15 -17.16 23.82
C GLU A 25 8.69 -18.29 22.94
N ASN A 26 9.08 -18.00 21.70
CA ASN A 26 9.69 -18.98 20.80
C ASN A 26 11.02 -19.50 21.35
N PHE A 27 11.85 -18.64 21.94
CA PHE A 27 13.10 -19.05 22.59
C PHE A 27 12.84 -20.00 23.78
N LEU A 28 11.88 -19.67 24.65
CA LEU A 28 11.52 -20.49 25.80
C LEU A 28 10.85 -21.81 25.39
N LYS A 29 10.03 -21.81 24.33
CA LYS A 29 9.45 -23.03 23.73
C LYS A 29 10.55 -23.92 23.15
N ALA A 30 11.51 -23.36 22.41
CA ALA A 30 12.64 -24.10 21.87
C ALA A 30 13.53 -24.74 22.96
N LYS A 31 13.58 -24.13 24.16
CA LYS A 31 14.28 -24.66 25.33
C LYS A 31 13.41 -25.59 26.21
N GLY A 32 12.13 -25.78 25.90
CA GLY A 32 11.20 -26.59 26.69
C GLY A 32 10.79 -25.96 28.03
N LEU A 33 11.07 -24.68 28.26
CA LEU A 33 10.89 -23.98 29.54
C LEU A 33 9.57 -23.20 29.63
N TRP A 34 8.81 -23.11 28.54
CA TRP A 34 7.55 -22.35 28.47
C TRP A 34 6.50 -22.81 29.51
N GLY A 35 6.47 -24.12 29.82
CA GLY A 35 5.49 -24.68 30.75
C GLY A 35 5.55 -24.11 32.18
N ILE A 36 6.68 -23.51 32.57
CA ILE A 36 6.87 -22.87 33.90
C ILE A 36 6.37 -21.43 33.88
N VAL A 37 6.51 -20.73 32.74
CA VAL A 37 6.00 -19.36 32.56
C VAL A 37 4.48 -19.38 32.52
N GLU A 38 3.88 -20.38 31.86
CA GLU A 38 2.43 -20.48 31.70
C GLU A 38 1.73 -20.99 32.96
N ARG A 39 2.20 -22.10 33.55
CA ARG A 39 1.58 -22.68 34.75
C ARG A 39 2.02 -22.00 36.04
N GLY A 40 3.27 -21.53 36.10
CA GLY A 40 3.91 -21.11 37.35
C GLY A 40 4.32 -22.31 38.19
N ILE A 41 5.26 -22.12 39.11
CA ILE A 41 5.49 -23.10 40.17
C ILE A 41 4.34 -22.94 41.17
N GLY A 42 3.49 -23.96 41.28
CA GLY A 42 2.60 -24.09 42.42
C GLY A 42 3.44 -24.49 43.63
N GLU A 43 3.63 -23.57 44.58
CA GLU A 43 4.17 -23.97 45.88
C GLU A 43 3.16 -24.91 46.54
N PRO A 44 3.57 -26.11 46.96
CA PRO A 44 2.69 -27.04 47.64
C PRO A 44 2.24 -26.40 48.96
N LEU A 45 0.95 -26.50 49.26
CA LEU A 45 0.36 -25.99 50.51
C LEU A 45 1.11 -26.58 51.72
N ASP A 46 1.44 -25.70 52.67
CA ASP A 46 2.13 -26.06 53.92
C ASP A 46 1.46 -27.28 54.58
N GLY A 47 2.24 -28.36 54.74
CA GLY A 47 1.78 -29.61 55.35
C GLY A 47 1.47 -30.77 54.40
N THR A 48 1.65 -30.62 53.09
CA THR A 48 1.54 -31.76 52.15
C THR A 48 2.79 -32.65 52.20
N LEU A 49 2.60 -33.93 52.57
CA LEU A 49 3.65 -34.96 52.49
C LEU A 49 3.89 -35.28 51.00
N LEU A 50 4.91 -34.64 50.43
CA LEU A 50 5.36 -34.92 49.06
C LEU A 50 6.13 -36.24 49.03
N ASN A 51 5.74 -37.14 48.12
CA ASN A 51 6.52 -38.34 47.81
C ASN A 51 7.89 -37.94 47.22
N ASP A 52 8.90 -38.81 47.32
CA ASP A 52 10.27 -38.52 46.83
C ASP A 52 10.28 -38.09 45.35
N ASN A 53 9.46 -38.73 44.50
CA ASN A 53 9.30 -38.35 43.10
C ASN A 53 8.69 -36.94 42.92
N GLN A 54 7.80 -36.50 43.81
CA GLN A 54 7.21 -35.16 43.77
C GLN A 54 8.19 -34.10 44.24
N ARG A 55 9.10 -34.44 45.16
CA ARG A 55 10.19 -33.55 45.59
C ARG A 55 11.19 -33.29 44.46
N VAL A 56 11.61 -34.36 43.76
CA VAL A 56 12.51 -34.24 42.61
C VAL A 56 11.90 -33.39 41.50
N LEU A 57 10.63 -33.64 41.14
CA LEU A 57 9.93 -32.82 40.13
C LEU A 57 9.79 -31.35 40.53
N LEU A 58 9.62 -31.07 41.82
CA LEU A 58 9.52 -29.70 42.35
C LEU A 58 10.87 -28.99 42.35
N GLU A 59 11.95 -29.71 42.68
CA GLU A 59 13.32 -29.18 42.58
C GLU A 59 13.70 -28.93 41.12
N GLU A 60 13.37 -29.83 40.20
CA GLU A 60 13.52 -29.63 38.77
C GLU A 60 12.75 -28.38 38.30
N ALA A 61 11.48 -28.24 38.67
CA ALA A 61 10.68 -27.06 38.34
C ALA A 61 11.31 -25.76 38.90
N ARG A 62 11.85 -25.79 40.13
CA ARG A 62 12.59 -24.66 40.74
C ARG A 62 13.85 -24.32 39.94
N THR A 63 14.66 -25.31 39.59
CA THR A 63 15.87 -25.05 38.79
C THR A 63 15.54 -24.44 37.44
N GLN A 64 14.48 -24.93 36.79
CA GLN A 64 14.01 -24.39 35.52
C GLN A 64 13.43 -22.97 35.67
N ASP A 65 12.72 -22.65 36.75
CA ASP A 65 12.26 -21.28 37.04
C ASP A 65 13.43 -20.30 37.23
N TYR A 66 14.49 -20.70 37.92
CA TYR A 66 15.72 -19.91 38.00
C TYR A 66 16.38 -19.71 36.63
N GLN A 67 16.38 -20.72 35.77
CA GLN A 67 16.88 -20.58 34.40
C GLN A 67 16.05 -19.59 33.58
N VAL A 68 14.72 -19.68 33.65
CA VAL A 68 13.83 -18.74 32.96
C VAL A 68 14.03 -17.32 33.49
N LYS A 69 14.11 -17.13 34.82
CA LYS A 69 14.43 -15.83 35.42
C LYS A 69 15.75 -15.29 34.91
N HIS A 70 16.78 -16.14 34.83
CA HIS A 70 18.08 -15.73 34.30
C HIS A 70 17.97 -15.20 32.87
N TYR A 71 17.24 -15.91 31.99
CA TYR A 71 17.00 -15.45 30.62
C TYR A 71 16.17 -14.17 30.56
N LEU A 72 15.12 -14.04 31.37
CA LEU A 72 14.32 -12.82 31.44
C LEU A 72 15.16 -11.64 31.92
N PHE A 73 15.97 -11.80 32.96
CA PHE A 73 16.84 -10.72 33.44
C PHE A 73 17.96 -10.38 32.45
N GLN A 74 18.46 -11.34 31.68
CA GLN A 74 19.43 -11.07 30.62
C GLN A 74 18.81 -10.31 29.43
N ALA A 75 17.51 -10.52 29.20
CA ALA A 75 16.77 -9.84 28.16
C ALA A 75 16.44 -8.38 28.50
N ILE A 76 16.42 -8.02 29.78
CA ILE A 76 15.82 -6.78 30.28
C ILE A 76 16.91 -5.82 30.79
N ASP A 77 16.76 -4.53 30.47
CA ASP A 77 17.66 -3.50 30.98
C ASP A 77 17.37 -3.15 32.45
N ARG A 78 18.37 -2.60 33.14
CA ARG A 78 18.28 -2.23 34.56
C ARG A 78 17.05 -1.38 34.90
N HIS A 79 16.68 -0.44 34.02
CA HIS A 79 15.51 0.41 34.24
C HIS A 79 14.21 -0.40 34.32
N VAL A 80 14.03 -1.37 33.41
CA VAL A 80 12.84 -2.22 33.37
C VAL A 80 12.88 -3.25 34.49
N PHE A 81 14.07 -3.72 34.88
CA PHE A 81 14.26 -4.60 36.03
C PHE A 81 13.82 -3.95 37.36
N GLU A 82 14.13 -2.67 37.55
CA GLU A 82 13.71 -1.89 38.73
C GLU A 82 12.19 -1.67 38.78
N GLN A 83 11.52 -1.71 37.63
CA GLN A 83 10.07 -1.57 37.55
C GLN A 83 9.29 -2.83 37.95
N ILE A 84 9.89 -4.03 37.93
CA ILE A 84 9.18 -5.25 38.34
C ILE A 84 9.16 -5.31 39.87
N LEU A 85 7.98 -5.33 40.50
CA LEU A 85 7.89 -5.35 41.97
C LEU A 85 8.04 -6.78 42.50
N ASP A 86 7.28 -7.73 41.94
CA ASP A 86 7.27 -9.13 42.37
C ASP A 86 8.15 -10.01 41.48
N ARG A 87 9.15 -10.64 42.09
CA ARG A 87 10.16 -11.48 41.40
C ARG A 87 10.24 -12.90 41.96
N SER A 88 9.25 -13.32 42.75
CA SER A 88 9.24 -14.62 43.41
C SER A 88 9.20 -15.78 42.42
N ASN A 89 8.50 -15.64 41.29
CA ASN A 89 8.41 -16.65 40.23
C ASN A 89 8.65 -16.05 38.84
N ALA A 90 9.19 -16.83 37.90
CA ALA A 90 9.40 -16.42 36.51
C ALA A 90 8.08 -16.00 35.85
N LYS A 91 6.98 -16.68 36.19
CA LYS A 91 5.62 -16.31 35.79
C LYS A 91 5.24 -14.90 36.25
N LEU A 92 5.51 -14.53 37.50
CA LEU A 92 5.17 -13.19 38.01
C LEU A 92 6.03 -12.10 37.36
N VAL A 93 7.29 -12.40 37.05
CA VAL A 93 8.16 -11.52 36.27
C VAL A 93 7.58 -11.33 34.86
N TRP A 94 7.20 -12.42 34.19
CA TRP A 94 6.57 -12.39 32.87
C TRP A 94 5.24 -11.63 32.85
N ASP A 95 4.35 -11.93 33.80
CA ASP A 95 3.05 -11.26 33.93
C ASP A 95 3.21 -9.76 34.26
N SER A 96 4.21 -9.40 35.07
CA SER A 96 4.54 -8.00 35.35
C SER A 96 5.01 -7.27 34.09
N LEU A 97 5.85 -7.92 33.28
CA LEU A 97 6.29 -7.36 31.99
C LEU A 97 5.13 -7.24 31.02
N LYS A 98 4.28 -8.26 30.93
CA LYS A 98 3.05 -8.25 30.12
C LYS A 98 2.13 -7.11 30.53
N LYS A 99 1.94 -6.90 31.84
CA LYS A 99 1.07 -5.85 32.37
C LYS A 99 1.62 -4.45 32.14
N LYS A 100 2.94 -4.26 32.25
CA LYS A 100 3.59 -2.95 32.09
C LYS A 100 3.85 -2.58 30.62
N PHE A 101 4.33 -3.53 29.83
CA PHE A 101 4.83 -3.30 28.48
C PHE A 101 4.01 -3.95 27.38
N GLY A 102 3.18 -4.95 27.69
CA GLY A 102 2.25 -5.55 26.71
C GLY A 102 1.14 -4.63 26.21
N GLY A 103 1.27 -3.32 26.49
CA GLY A 103 0.28 -2.31 26.25
C GLY A 103 -0.88 -2.45 27.22
N ASN A 104 -1.41 -1.33 27.70
CA ASN A 104 -2.80 -1.36 28.15
C ASN A 104 -3.61 -1.91 26.97
N GLU A 105 -4.38 -2.98 27.15
CA GLU A 105 -5.35 -3.44 26.14
C GLU A 105 -6.19 -2.27 25.58
N ARG A 106 -6.41 -1.23 26.40
CA ARG A 106 -7.02 0.04 26.00
C ARG A 106 -6.20 0.82 24.97
N VAL A 107 -4.88 0.91 25.11
CA VAL A 107 -3.99 1.56 24.15
C VAL A 107 -3.92 0.75 22.86
N LYS A 108 -3.78 -0.59 22.92
CA LYS A 108 -3.86 -1.44 21.73
C LYS A 108 -5.21 -1.31 21.03
N LYS A 109 -6.31 -1.31 21.77
CA LYS A 109 -7.66 -1.07 21.24
C LYS A 109 -7.81 0.33 20.65
N ALA A 110 -7.23 1.35 21.28
CA ALA A 110 -7.22 2.71 20.73
C ALA A 110 -6.41 2.80 19.44
N THR A 111 -5.21 2.22 19.39
CA THR A 111 -4.38 2.13 18.18
C THR A 111 -5.11 1.37 17.08
N ARG A 112 -5.74 0.23 17.38
CA ARG A 112 -6.60 -0.49 16.43
C ARG A 112 -7.72 0.38 15.87
N ASN A 113 -8.44 1.09 16.74
CA ASN A 113 -9.51 1.99 16.29
C ASN A 113 -8.99 3.13 15.41
N VAL A 114 -7.81 3.68 15.71
CA VAL A 114 -7.16 4.70 14.87
C VAL A 114 -6.76 4.12 13.51
N LEU A 115 -6.14 2.94 13.49
CA LEU A 115 -5.75 2.24 12.26
C LEU A 115 -6.98 1.84 11.44
N ARG A 116 -8.07 1.40 12.07
CA ARG A 116 -9.33 1.10 11.39
C ARG A 116 -9.90 2.35 10.73
N ARG A 117 -9.91 3.48 11.45
CA ARG A 117 -10.33 4.76 10.87
C ARG A 117 -9.41 5.18 9.72
N GLU A 118 -8.11 5.00 9.86
CA GLU A 118 -7.14 5.30 8.79
C GLU A 118 -7.39 4.41 7.57
N PHE A 119 -7.65 3.12 7.77
CA PHE A 119 -8.04 2.18 6.72
C PHE A 119 -9.37 2.58 6.07
N GLU A 120 -10.40 2.90 6.85
CA GLU A 120 -11.71 3.31 6.32
C GLU A 120 -11.64 4.60 5.50
N LEU A 121 -10.84 5.58 5.92
CA LEU A 121 -10.63 6.85 5.21
C LEU A 121 -9.58 6.77 4.09
N LEU A 122 -8.88 5.64 3.96
CA LEU A 122 -7.86 5.47 2.95
C LEU A 122 -8.51 5.49 1.57
N GLU A 123 -8.09 6.45 0.75
CA GLU A 123 -8.49 6.63 -0.64
C GLU A 123 -7.26 6.96 -1.49
N MET A 124 -7.35 6.66 -2.79
CA MET A 124 -6.29 6.98 -3.73
C MET A 124 -6.30 8.47 -4.07
N ASN A 125 -5.16 9.14 -3.90
CA ASN A 125 -5.06 10.56 -4.18
C ASN A 125 -4.98 10.85 -5.69
N LYS A 126 -5.41 12.05 -6.11
CA LYS A 126 -5.31 12.48 -7.51
C LYS A 126 -3.85 12.61 -7.94
N GLY A 127 -3.38 11.70 -8.79
CA GLY A 127 -2.01 11.69 -9.32
C GLY A 127 -1.03 10.78 -8.56
N GLU A 128 -1.50 10.06 -7.55
CA GLU A 128 -0.76 8.97 -6.92
C GLU A 128 -0.67 7.75 -7.86
N THR A 129 0.42 6.99 -7.78
CA THR A 129 0.54 5.75 -8.56
C THR A 129 -0.21 4.61 -7.88
N VAL A 130 -0.63 3.61 -8.66
CA VAL A 130 -1.31 2.43 -8.09
C VAL A 130 -0.38 1.70 -7.11
N ASP A 131 0.91 1.60 -7.44
CA ASP A 131 1.90 0.92 -6.59
C ASP A 131 2.07 1.62 -5.23
N ASP A 132 2.12 2.96 -5.22
CA ASP A 132 2.20 3.74 -3.98
C ASP A 132 0.93 3.55 -3.14
N TYR A 133 -0.24 3.56 -3.78
CA TYR A 133 -1.52 3.36 -3.12
C TYR A 133 -1.63 1.96 -2.49
N CYS A 134 -1.38 0.91 -3.26
CA CYS A 134 -1.38 -0.47 -2.77
C CYS A 134 -0.35 -0.65 -1.64
N GLY A 135 0.82 -0.02 -1.74
CA GLY A 135 1.82 -0.02 -0.68
C GLY A 135 1.30 0.57 0.64
N ARG A 136 0.56 1.69 0.60
CA ARG A 136 -0.07 2.28 1.79
C ARG A 136 -1.14 1.38 2.39
N VAL A 137 -1.99 0.78 1.54
CA VAL A 137 -3.04 -0.15 1.96
C VAL A 137 -2.41 -1.35 2.69
N THR A 138 -1.44 -2.02 2.06
CA THR A 138 -0.76 -3.18 2.63
C THR A 138 -0.02 -2.84 3.92
N ALA A 139 0.60 -1.65 4.01
CA ALA A 139 1.25 -1.20 5.23
C ALA A 139 0.27 -1.03 6.40
N ILE A 140 -0.92 -0.45 6.16
CA ILE A 140 -1.97 -0.32 7.19
C ILE A 140 -2.55 -1.69 7.55
N SER A 141 -2.78 -2.56 6.56
CA SER A 141 -3.26 -3.92 6.79
C SER A 141 -2.29 -4.74 7.65
N ASN A 142 -0.98 -4.62 7.40
CA ASN A 142 0.05 -5.25 8.23
C ASN A 142 0.09 -4.69 9.66
N LYS A 143 -0.12 -3.38 9.82
CA LYS A 143 -0.27 -2.76 11.15
C LYS A 143 -1.51 -3.27 11.89
N LEU A 144 -2.62 -3.50 11.19
CA LEU A 144 -3.84 -4.04 11.80
C LEU A 144 -3.67 -5.52 12.18
N ARG A 145 -3.05 -6.34 11.31
CA ARG A 145 -2.70 -7.75 11.61
C ARG A 145 -1.79 -7.87 12.83
N SER A 146 -0.73 -7.06 12.91
CA SER A 146 0.18 -7.05 14.07
C SER A 146 -0.48 -6.59 15.38
N ASN A 147 -1.59 -5.85 15.31
CA ASN A 147 -2.37 -5.49 16.49
C ASN A 147 -3.49 -6.51 16.83
N GLY A 148 -3.52 -7.67 16.15
CA GLY A 148 -4.46 -8.76 16.41
C GLY A 148 -5.84 -8.57 15.77
N GLU A 149 -5.92 -7.86 14.64
CA GLU A 149 -7.11 -7.89 13.76
C GLU A 149 -6.84 -8.73 12.52
N ASP A 150 -7.68 -9.74 12.28
CA ASP A 150 -7.65 -10.52 11.05
C ASP A 150 -8.26 -9.70 9.92
N ILE A 151 -7.39 -9.22 9.03
CA ILE A 151 -7.78 -8.63 7.76
C ILE A 151 -7.53 -9.67 6.69
N ASN A 152 -8.60 -10.14 6.06
CA ASN A 152 -8.51 -11.05 4.92
C ASN A 152 -8.09 -10.30 3.66
N ASP A 153 -7.41 -10.99 2.77
CA ASP A 153 -6.98 -10.41 1.49
C ASP A 153 -8.19 -9.94 0.66
N THR A 154 -9.33 -10.63 0.76
CA THR A 154 -10.61 -10.21 0.16
C THR A 154 -11.06 -8.82 0.61
N MET A 155 -10.94 -8.50 1.90
CA MET A 155 -11.27 -7.17 2.43
C MET A 155 -10.35 -6.09 1.88
N ILE A 156 -9.08 -6.43 1.64
CA ILE A 156 -8.08 -5.51 1.08
C ILE A 156 -8.39 -5.26 -0.40
N VAL A 157 -8.70 -6.31 -1.16
CA VAL A 157 -9.07 -6.24 -2.58
C VAL A 157 -10.33 -5.41 -2.76
N GLU A 158 -11.41 -5.73 -2.02
CA GLU A 158 -12.65 -4.94 -2.05
C GLU A 158 -12.40 -3.47 -1.69
N LYS A 159 -11.57 -3.23 -0.66
CA LYS A 159 -11.22 -1.87 -0.25
C LYS A 159 -10.56 -1.12 -1.39
N ILE A 160 -9.54 -1.70 -2.04
CA ILE A 160 -8.84 -1.09 -3.17
C ILE A 160 -9.83 -0.80 -4.29
N LEU A 161 -10.61 -1.78 -4.73
CA LEU A 161 -11.59 -1.61 -5.81
C LEU A 161 -12.60 -0.48 -5.55
N ARG A 162 -13.10 -0.35 -4.30
CA ARG A 162 -14.07 0.71 -3.92
C ARG A 162 -13.48 2.11 -3.79
N THR A 163 -12.17 2.23 -3.60
CA THR A 163 -11.49 3.51 -3.25
C THR A 163 -10.52 4.01 -4.31
N LEU A 164 -10.43 3.28 -5.43
CA LEU A 164 -9.77 3.76 -6.63
C LEU A 164 -10.50 4.99 -7.20
N THR A 165 -9.74 5.93 -7.74
CA THR A 165 -10.27 7.12 -8.41
C THR A 165 -11.09 6.77 -9.66
N GLU A 166 -11.98 7.67 -10.08
CA GLU A 166 -12.86 7.53 -11.26
C GLU A 166 -12.13 7.15 -12.57
N GLN A 167 -10.83 7.44 -12.68
CA GLN A 167 -10.01 7.05 -13.83
C GLN A 167 -9.88 5.53 -14.01
N PHE A 168 -10.13 4.77 -12.94
CA PHE A 168 -10.02 3.32 -12.92
C PHE A 168 -11.38 2.62 -12.91
N THR A 169 -12.51 3.36 -12.91
CA THR A 169 -13.86 2.78 -12.83
C THR A 169 -14.14 1.73 -13.91
N TYR A 170 -13.67 1.95 -15.14
CA TYR A 170 -13.82 0.97 -16.22
C TYR A 170 -13.11 -0.37 -15.92
N ILE A 171 -11.94 -0.31 -15.29
CA ILE A 171 -11.15 -1.50 -14.95
C ILE A 171 -11.77 -2.21 -13.76
N VAL A 172 -12.26 -1.46 -12.76
CA VAL A 172 -12.98 -2.02 -11.61
C VAL A 172 -14.16 -2.86 -12.09
N VAL A 173 -15.01 -2.31 -12.96
CA VAL A 173 -16.12 -3.06 -13.57
C VAL A 173 -15.64 -4.28 -14.35
N SER A 174 -14.57 -4.14 -15.14
CA SER A 174 -14.01 -5.26 -15.91
C SER A 174 -13.47 -6.37 -15.01
N ILE A 175 -12.87 -6.03 -13.86
CA ILE A 175 -12.35 -6.99 -12.89
C ILE A 175 -13.50 -7.68 -12.17
N GLU A 176 -14.52 -6.92 -11.74
CA GLU A 176 -15.73 -7.45 -11.10
C GLU A 176 -16.53 -8.39 -12.02
N GLU A 177 -16.53 -8.14 -13.34
CA GLU A 177 -17.21 -8.99 -14.32
C GLU A 177 -16.39 -10.22 -14.75
N ALA A 178 -15.05 -10.10 -14.80
CA ALA A 178 -14.19 -11.12 -15.39
C ALA A 178 -13.57 -12.09 -14.37
N GLN A 179 -13.47 -11.70 -13.09
CA GLN A 179 -12.77 -12.49 -12.09
C GLN A 179 -13.56 -12.54 -10.78
N ASP A 180 -13.50 -13.69 -10.10
CA ASP A 180 -14.09 -13.84 -8.79
C ASP A 180 -13.24 -13.05 -7.76
N VAL A 181 -13.82 -11.99 -7.20
CA VAL A 181 -13.16 -11.07 -6.26
C VAL A 181 -12.81 -11.80 -4.95
N GLU A 182 -13.50 -12.90 -4.65
CA GLU A 182 -13.28 -13.70 -3.43
C GLU A 182 -11.99 -14.52 -3.46
N ASP A 183 -11.50 -14.91 -4.64
CA ASP A 183 -10.28 -15.72 -4.80
C ASP A 183 -9.04 -14.91 -5.24
N MET A 184 -9.20 -13.60 -5.45
CA MET A 184 -8.13 -12.75 -5.97
C MET A 184 -7.13 -12.37 -4.86
N SER A 185 -5.84 -12.54 -5.14
CA SER A 185 -4.78 -12.05 -4.25
C SER A 185 -4.51 -10.55 -4.47
N VAL A 186 -4.01 -9.88 -3.42
CA VAL A 186 -3.63 -8.45 -3.51
C VAL A 186 -2.55 -8.22 -4.58
N ASP A 187 -1.63 -9.16 -4.76
CA ASP A 187 -0.54 -9.08 -5.75
C ASP A 187 -1.05 -9.20 -7.19
N GLU A 188 -2.05 -10.05 -7.44
CA GLU A 188 -2.72 -10.16 -8.73
C GLU A 188 -3.49 -8.88 -9.06
N LEU A 189 -4.24 -8.34 -8.10
CA LEU A 189 -4.93 -7.06 -8.26
C LEU A 189 -3.94 -5.92 -8.56
N GLN A 190 -2.86 -5.83 -7.79
CA GLN A 190 -1.85 -4.80 -8.00
C GLN A 190 -1.21 -4.93 -9.39
N SER A 191 -0.90 -6.16 -9.83
CA SER A 191 -0.31 -6.42 -11.14
C SER A 191 -1.24 -6.01 -12.29
N THR A 192 -2.53 -6.33 -12.20
CA THR A 192 -3.53 -5.98 -13.22
C THR A 192 -3.75 -4.46 -13.30
N LEU A 193 -3.88 -3.79 -12.15
CA LEU A 193 -4.03 -2.34 -12.08
C LEU A 193 -2.78 -1.60 -12.56
N ALA A 194 -1.58 -2.04 -12.19
CA ALA A 194 -0.31 -1.43 -12.63
C ALA A 194 -0.08 -1.60 -14.15
N LEU A 195 -0.45 -2.74 -14.73
CA LEU A 195 -0.42 -2.94 -16.18
C LEU A 195 -1.35 -1.96 -16.90
N HIS A 196 -2.52 -1.71 -16.34
CA HIS A 196 -3.46 -0.76 -16.91
C HIS A 196 -3.00 0.69 -16.74
N GLU A 197 -2.40 1.07 -15.60
CA GLU A 197 -1.81 2.40 -15.40
C GLU A 197 -0.75 2.70 -16.48
N LYS A 198 0.09 1.71 -16.81
CA LYS A 198 1.10 1.83 -17.89
C LYS A 198 0.47 2.01 -19.28
N LYS A 199 -0.63 1.31 -19.57
CA LYS A 199 -1.38 1.44 -20.84
C LYS A 199 -2.12 2.77 -20.92
N PHE A 200 -2.70 3.25 -19.82
CA PHE A 200 -3.41 4.52 -19.74
C PHE A 200 -2.47 5.72 -19.92
N LYS A 201 -1.29 5.71 -19.27
CA LYS A 201 -0.24 6.74 -19.47
C LYS A 201 0.28 6.80 -20.91
N ARG A 202 0.24 5.68 -21.66
CA ARG A 202 0.54 5.68 -23.11
C ARG A 202 -0.57 6.36 -23.92
N GLY A 203 -1.83 6.06 -23.62
CA GLY A 203 -2.98 6.69 -24.29
C GLY A 203 -3.11 8.20 -24.08
N VAL A 204 -2.70 8.72 -22.91
CA VAL A 204 -2.71 10.17 -22.63
C VAL A 204 -1.55 10.90 -23.32
N LYS A 205 -0.39 10.25 -23.51
CA LYS A 205 0.72 10.84 -24.28
C LYS A 205 0.49 10.82 -25.80
N GLU A 206 -0.32 9.89 -26.31
CA GLU A 206 -0.64 9.81 -27.75
C GLU A 206 -1.88 10.61 -28.17
N LYS A 207 -2.61 11.25 -27.22
CA LYS A 207 -3.81 12.06 -27.51
C LYS A 207 -3.75 13.53 -27.07
N PRO A 208 -2.71 14.32 -27.36
CA PRO A 208 -2.93 15.69 -27.80
C PRO A 208 -3.04 15.68 -29.34
N ASP A 209 -4.18 16.07 -29.88
CA ASP A 209 -4.40 16.37 -31.32
C ASP A 209 -4.73 15.23 -32.29
N GLN A 210 -5.70 14.39 -31.96
CA GLN A 210 -6.57 13.81 -33.00
C GLN A 210 -8.03 14.15 -32.74
N VAL A 211 -8.33 15.43 -32.85
CA VAL A 211 -9.65 15.88 -33.30
C VAL A 211 -9.80 15.38 -34.73
N LEU A 212 -10.72 14.44 -34.95
CA LEU A 212 -11.15 14.03 -36.28
C LEU A 212 -11.66 15.25 -37.07
N GLN A 213 -10.80 15.88 -37.85
CA GLN A 213 -11.25 16.61 -39.04
C GLN A 213 -11.46 15.58 -40.15
N VAL A 214 -12.73 15.22 -40.36
CA VAL A 214 -13.16 14.60 -41.60
C VAL A 214 -13.20 15.71 -42.65
N GLU A 215 -12.06 15.99 -43.27
CA GLU A 215 -12.05 16.70 -44.55
C GLU A 215 -11.50 15.76 -45.63
N SER A 216 -12.41 15.49 -46.56
CA SER A 216 -12.26 14.64 -47.73
C SER A 216 -10.95 14.90 -48.46
N ARG A 217 -10.17 13.82 -48.56
CA ARG A 217 -8.97 13.73 -49.39
C ARG A 217 -9.31 13.92 -50.86
N PHE A 218 -8.82 14.98 -51.50
CA PHE A 218 -8.37 14.94 -52.90
C PHE A 218 -7.22 15.93 -53.15
N GLY A 219 -6.02 15.39 -53.35
CA GLY A 219 -5.11 15.84 -54.41
C GLY A 219 -3.95 16.79 -54.06
N GLY A 220 -2.72 16.25 -54.05
CA GLY A 220 -1.65 16.83 -54.88
C GLY A 220 -0.59 17.70 -54.20
N ARG A 221 0.54 17.09 -53.82
CA ARG A 221 1.83 17.72 -53.48
C ARG A 221 2.48 18.38 -54.71
N THR A 222 3.15 19.52 -54.56
CA THR A 222 4.59 19.67 -54.91
C THR A 222 5.21 20.99 -54.42
N SER A 223 6.42 20.84 -53.91
CA SER A 223 7.33 21.81 -53.28
C SER A 223 8.05 22.72 -54.27
N ARG A 224 8.45 23.94 -53.85
CA ARG A 224 9.86 24.41 -53.84
C ARG A 224 10.02 25.87 -53.38
N GLY A 225 10.98 26.08 -52.45
CA GLY A 225 11.90 27.22 -52.49
C GLY A 225 11.80 28.25 -51.36
N ARG A 226 12.63 28.08 -50.32
CA ARG A 226 13.08 29.16 -49.41
C ARG A 226 14.46 29.66 -49.89
N GLY A 227 14.64 30.97 -50.00
CA GLY A 227 15.96 31.59 -50.24
C GLY A 227 15.87 33.09 -50.55
N ASN A 228 16.14 33.91 -49.54
CA ASN A 228 16.25 35.38 -49.58
C ASN A 228 17.44 35.87 -50.43
N TYR A 229 17.39 37.10 -50.98
CA TYR A 229 18.08 38.29 -50.44
C TYR A 229 17.92 39.54 -51.34
N ARG A 230 17.44 40.62 -50.70
CA ARG A 230 17.76 42.06 -50.79
C ARG A 230 17.96 42.76 -52.15
N GLY A 231 17.11 43.80 -52.32
CA GLY A 231 17.52 45.14 -52.77
C GLY A 231 17.05 45.52 -54.17
N ARG A 232 16.52 46.75 -54.31
CA ARG A 232 16.29 47.46 -55.59
C ARG A 232 15.12 46.90 -56.44
N GLY A 233 13.97 47.58 -56.38
CA GLY A 233 12.88 47.47 -57.36
C GLY A 233 11.48 47.24 -56.77
N GLY A 234 10.55 48.16 -57.07
CA GLY A 234 9.14 47.85 -57.37
C GLY A 234 8.11 47.63 -56.25
N SER A 235 7.30 48.68 -55.99
CA SER A 235 5.85 48.73 -55.71
C SER A 235 5.10 47.51 -55.11
N SER A 236 4.39 47.72 -53.98
CA SER A 236 3.07 47.15 -53.66
C SER A 236 2.58 47.74 -52.31
N GLY A 237 1.40 48.35 -52.15
CA GLY A 237 0.15 48.13 -52.85
C GLY A 237 -0.76 47.27 -51.96
N ARG A 238 -1.62 47.91 -51.15
CA ARG A 238 -2.67 47.24 -50.34
C ARG A 238 -3.69 46.58 -51.28
N GLY A 239 -3.40 45.35 -51.71
CA GLY A 239 -4.24 44.56 -52.60
C GLY A 239 -5.34 43.82 -51.83
N ARG A 240 -6.58 44.30 -51.97
CA ARG A 240 -7.77 43.44 -51.85
C ARG A 240 -7.60 42.27 -52.84
N GLY A 241 -7.76 41.04 -52.37
CA GLY A 241 -7.68 39.86 -53.22
C GLY A 241 -8.58 40.00 -54.45
N SER A 242 -8.05 39.62 -55.61
CA SER A 242 -8.78 39.58 -56.87
C SER A 242 -9.95 38.61 -56.74
N PHE A 243 -11.17 39.13 -56.65
CA PHE A 243 -12.37 38.33 -56.67
C PHE A 243 -12.64 37.89 -58.11
N ASN A 244 -12.57 36.58 -58.39
CA ASN A 244 -12.87 36.04 -59.71
C ASN A 244 -14.37 36.19 -60.01
N LYS A 245 -14.74 37.24 -60.76
CA LYS A 245 -16.12 37.48 -61.19
C LYS A 245 -16.68 36.35 -62.08
N ALA A 246 -15.81 35.54 -62.69
CA ALA A 246 -16.18 34.42 -63.56
C ALA A 246 -17.05 33.34 -62.87
N THR A 247 -17.01 33.22 -61.54
CA THR A 247 -17.82 32.25 -60.77
C THR A 247 -19.03 32.90 -60.08
N VAL A 248 -19.27 34.19 -60.34
CA VAL A 248 -20.36 34.95 -59.71
C VAL A 248 -21.57 34.91 -60.62
N GLU A 249 -22.67 34.38 -60.12
CA GLU A 249 -23.95 34.36 -60.81
C GLU A 249 -24.73 35.67 -60.57
N CYS A 250 -25.23 36.27 -61.64
CA CYS A 250 -26.08 37.45 -61.54
C CYS A 250 -27.49 37.08 -61.07
N TYR A 251 -27.95 37.64 -59.95
CA TYR A 251 -29.29 37.42 -59.41
C TYR A 251 -30.46 37.91 -60.29
N LYS A 252 -30.19 38.63 -61.40
CA LYS A 252 -31.23 39.14 -62.30
C LYS A 252 -31.36 38.36 -63.61
N CYS A 253 -30.24 37.85 -64.17
CA CYS A 253 -30.23 37.13 -65.44
C CYS A 253 -29.61 35.74 -65.36
N HIS A 254 -29.21 35.30 -64.17
CA HIS A 254 -28.61 33.98 -63.87
C HIS A 254 -27.36 33.61 -64.70
N ASN A 255 -26.71 34.60 -65.34
CA ASN A 255 -25.47 34.40 -66.07
C ASN A 255 -24.26 34.65 -65.17
N LEU A 256 -23.19 33.89 -65.40
CA LEU A 256 -21.93 34.01 -64.67
C LEU A 256 -21.07 35.16 -65.23
N GLY A 257 -20.23 35.77 -64.39
CA GLY A 257 -19.20 36.71 -64.85
C GLY A 257 -19.40 38.18 -64.43
N HIS A 258 -20.54 38.54 -63.86
CA HIS A 258 -20.85 39.93 -63.49
C HIS A 258 -21.82 40.00 -62.30
N PHE A 259 -21.83 41.14 -61.63
CA PHE A 259 -22.78 41.41 -60.54
C PHE A 259 -24.07 42.06 -61.06
N GLN A 260 -25.14 42.00 -60.27
CA GLN A 260 -26.47 42.53 -60.64
C GLN A 260 -26.47 44.00 -61.12
N TYR A 261 -25.56 44.83 -60.60
CA TYR A 261 -25.44 46.25 -61.00
C TYR A 261 -24.70 46.46 -62.34
N GLU A 262 -23.99 45.45 -62.85
CA GLU A 262 -23.27 45.47 -64.13
C GLU A 262 -24.07 44.76 -65.25
N CYS A 263 -25.29 44.30 -64.96
CA CYS A 263 -26.13 43.58 -65.90
C CYS A 263 -26.65 44.53 -67.00
N PRO A 264 -26.32 44.32 -68.29
CA PRO A 264 -27.02 44.99 -69.38
C PRO A 264 -28.51 44.62 -69.30
N ARG A 265 -29.37 45.61 -69.51
CA ARG A 265 -30.83 45.51 -69.30
C ARG A 265 -31.45 44.27 -69.91
#